data_AF-A0A9D7D1S1-F1
#
_entry.id   AF-A0A9D7D1S1-F1
#
_cell.length_a   1.000
_cell.length_b   1.000
_cell.length_c   1.000
_cell.angle_alpha   90.00
_cell.angle_beta   90.00
_cell.angle_gamma   90.00
#
_symmetry.space_group_name_H-M   'P 1'
#
loop_
_entity.id
_entity.type
_entity.pdbx_description
1 polymer ?
#
loop_
_entity_poly.entity_id
_entity_poly.type
_entity_poly.pdbx_seq_one_letter_code
_entity_poly.pdbx_strand_id
1 'polypeptide(L)'
;MKTLRFALTLAAFHVIASPAPAAAAEARAHATFALVIGANRSVDADLAPLKYADDDAARYLDLFRLLGARTYLLARLDDNTRALHPQAAAEAQEPKRAPYDAAVAQLTRDVAQAAARNVETTVYVVYAGHGNVKDGQGYLSLEDARITGSDLARTFAALPATRIHLIADACASYFVAYSRGPGGTRRAVDALPAAAELSADPRVGLLLSSSSAKESHEWEAFQAGVFSHEVRSGLYGAADADRDGIVTYREIAAFVARANESVPNERYRPEVHSRAPRGGDALLDLRRASARRLEIGGKHAGHYTLEDARGVRLMDMHNAPNQTMVIVRPAPTQPAFLRRAGDDKEMLLPADLPVLTVDDLTAEDGRVAARGAAHESFSKLFALPFDTSVVAAYRERSVPAMPAAPDAGLGARRAVGLGVMGVGAVAATMGVGFSVSAASLARQVPPDASHVEVSAANERIASRNTWATVSYVGGGAALVTGALLLFWPKERPVERIEARALPGGALLSIGDRF
;
A
#
# COMPACT_ATOMS: atom_id res chain seq x y z
N MET A 1 -44.05 38.01 -90.51
CA MET A 1 -43.86 38.71 -89.22
C MET A 1 -44.71 38.04 -88.14
N LYS A 2 -44.07 37.36 -87.19
CA LYS A 2 -44.49 37.01 -85.81
C LYS A 2 -43.64 35.81 -85.36
N THR A 3 -42.46 36.11 -84.83
CA THR A 3 -41.51 35.13 -84.27
C THR A 3 -41.84 34.87 -82.81
N LEU A 4 -42.16 33.62 -82.51
CA LEU A 4 -42.38 33.06 -81.18
C LEU A 4 -41.02 32.86 -80.49
N ARG A 5 -40.84 33.44 -79.29
CA ARG A 5 -39.62 33.25 -78.48
C ARG A 5 -39.80 32.04 -77.56
N PHE A 6 -39.03 30.98 -77.79
CA PHE A 6 -38.82 29.89 -76.83
C PHE A 6 -37.67 30.28 -75.90
N ALA A 7 -37.93 30.31 -74.59
CA ALA A 7 -36.90 30.46 -73.57
C ALA A 7 -36.34 29.07 -73.22
N LEU A 8 -35.02 28.89 -73.42
CA LEU A 8 -34.30 27.68 -73.05
C LEU A 8 -33.68 27.89 -71.66
N THR A 9 -34.19 27.22 -70.64
CA THR A 9 -33.64 27.23 -69.28
C THR A 9 -32.46 26.25 -69.21
N LEU A 10 -31.24 26.78 -69.03
CA LEU A 10 -30.02 26.00 -68.84
C LEU A 10 -29.92 25.59 -67.36
N ALA A 11 -30.13 24.32 -67.03
CA ALA A 11 -29.92 23.79 -65.69
C ALA A 11 -28.44 23.45 -65.49
N ALA A 12 -27.74 24.23 -64.65
CA ALA A 12 -26.37 23.93 -64.24
C ALA A 12 -26.37 22.91 -63.10
N PHE A 13 -25.93 21.68 -63.38
CA PHE A 13 -25.63 20.68 -62.36
C PHE A 13 -24.36 21.10 -61.61
N HIS A 14 -24.49 21.62 -60.39
CA HIS A 14 -23.38 21.71 -59.45
C HIS A 14 -23.11 20.34 -58.86
N VAL A 15 -22.02 19.70 -59.31
CA VAL A 15 -21.43 18.55 -58.63
C VAL A 15 -20.82 19.08 -57.33
N ILE A 16 -21.54 18.89 -56.22
CA ILE A 16 -21.01 19.11 -54.87
C ILE A 16 -20.02 17.97 -54.62
N ALA A 17 -18.73 18.25 -54.79
CA ALA A 17 -17.67 17.37 -54.35
C ALA A 17 -17.69 17.31 -52.81
N SER A 18 -18.22 16.21 -52.26
CA SER A 18 -18.09 15.92 -50.84
C SER A 18 -16.61 15.91 -50.46
N PRO A 19 -16.17 16.67 -49.43
CA PRO A 19 -14.81 16.55 -48.94
C PRO A 19 -14.62 15.12 -48.44
N ALA A 20 -13.59 14.46 -48.94
CA ALA A 20 -13.15 13.16 -48.44
C ALA A 20 -12.93 13.26 -46.92
N PRO A 21 -13.27 12.22 -46.14
CA PRO A 21 -13.03 12.23 -44.71
C PRO A 21 -11.55 12.47 -44.46
N ALA A 22 -11.27 13.45 -43.59
CA ALA A 22 -9.94 13.75 -43.11
C ALA A 22 -9.22 12.46 -42.72
N ALA A 23 -7.97 12.33 -43.18
CA ALA A 23 -7.07 11.24 -42.87
C ALA A 23 -7.24 10.82 -41.40
N ALA A 24 -7.60 9.56 -41.18
CA ALA A 24 -7.50 8.93 -39.88
C ALA A 24 -6.09 9.22 -39.36
N ALA A 25 -5.98 9.99 -38.28
CA ALA A 25 -4.72 10.14 -37.58
C ALA A 25 -4.20 8.73 -37.30
N GLU A 26 -3.07 8.37 -37.90
CA GLU A 26 -2.41 7.09 -37.63
C GLU A 26 -2.34 6.94 -36.11
N ALA A 27 -3.07 5.95 -35.59
CA ALA A 27 -3.08 5.68 -34.16
C ALA A 27 -1.62 5.47 -33.76
N ARG A 28 -1.07 6.37 -32.95
CA ARG A 28 0.34 6.29 -32.53
C ARG A 28 0.58 4.89 -31.98
N ALA A 29 1.64 4.25 -32.48
CA ALA A 29 2.06 2.97 -31.92
C ALA A 29 2.23 3.13 -30.41
N HIS A 30 1.71 2.17 -29.66
CA HIS A 30 1.73 2.19 -28.19
C HIS A 30 2.28 0.86 -27.66
N ALA A 31 3.13 0.93 -26.64
CA ALA A 31 3.75 -0.21 -26.00
C ALA A 31 3.49 -0.19 -24.49
N THR A 32 3.10 -1.34 -23.97
CA THR A 32 2.80 -1.55 -22.55
C THR A 32 3.91 -2.37 -21.91
N PHE A 33 4.31 -1.98 -20.70
CA PHE A 33 5.26 -2.71 -19.88
C PHE A 33 4.67 -2.91 -18.49
N ALA A 34 5.00 -4.02 -17.83
CA ALA A 34 4.56 -4.29 -16.48
C ALA A 34 5.68 -4.89 -15.62
N LEU A 35 6.03 -4.23 -14.53
CA LEU A 35 6.84 -4.78 -13.45
C LEU A 35 5.89 -5.26 -12.35
N VAL A 36 5.84 -6.57 -12.13
CA VAL A 36 4.94 -7.20 -11.16
C VAL A 36 5.77 -7.81 -10.03
N ILE A 37 5.43 -7.48 -8.79
CA ILE A 37 6.17 -7.86 -7.59
C ILE A 37 5.20 -8.50 -6.59
N GLY A 38 5.49 -9.75 -6.19
CA GLY A 38 4.77 -10.48 -5.16
C GLY A 38 5.73 -10.92 -4.06
N ALA A 39 5.56 -10.39 -2.85
CA ALA A 39 6.46 -10.67 -1.72
C ALA A 39 5.69 -11.23 -0.52
N ASN A 40 5.69 -12.56 -0.39
CA ASN A 40 5.06 -13.21 0.76
C ASN A 40 5.80 -12.90 2.07
N ARG A 41 7.12 -12.81 2.02
CA ARG A 41 7.97 -12.52 3.20
C ARG A 41 8.35 -11.06 3.23
N SER A 42 8.48 -10.52 4.43
CA SER A 42 8.97 -9.17 4.68
C SER A 42 10.44 -9.19 5.10
N VAL A 43 11.16 -8.09 4.83
CA VAL A 43 12.43 -7.76 5.50
C VAL A 43 12.27 -7.57 7.02
N ASP A 44 11.04 -7.31 7.49
CA ASP A 44 10.70 -7.22 8.91
C ASP A 44 10.41 -8.63 9.45
N ALA A 45 11.35 -9.16 10.24
CA ALA A 45 11.33 -10.54 10.71
C ALA A 45 10.19 -10.86 11.71
N ASP A 46 9.52 -9.85 12.24
CA ASP A 46 8.37 -9.97 13.15
C ASP A 46 7.04 -10.17 12.41
N LEU A 47 7.00 -9.95 11.09
CA LEU A 47 5.80 -10.19 10.30
C LEU A 47 5.74 -11.65 9.83
N ALA A 48 4.59 -12.27 10.05
CA ALA A 48 4.31 -13.59 9.49
C ALA A 48 4.30 -13.52 7.94
N PRO A 49 4.81 -14.56 7.25
CA PRO A 49 4.69 -14.65 5.81
C PRO A 49 3.22 -14.66 5.37
N LEU A 50 2.91 -13.90 4.32
CA LEU A 50 1.67 -13.97 3.57
C LEU A 50 1.60 -15.28 2.77
N LYS A 51 0.39 -15.62 2.32
CA LYS A 51 0.12 -16.86 1.59
C LYS A 51 0.02 -16.69 0.08
N TYR A 52 -0.45 -15.53 -0.40
CA TYR A 52 -0.98 -15.41 -1.77
C TYR A 52 -0.43 -14.23 -2.57
N ALA A 53 0.56 -13.49 -2.05
CA ALA A 53 1.15 -12.38 -2.80
C ALA A 53 1.90 -12.87 -4.07
N ASP A 54 2.43 -14.10 -4.04
CA ASP A 54 3.01 -14.74 -5.22
C ASP A 54 1.94 -15.21 -6.23
N ASP A 55 0.81 -15.78 -5.77
CA ASP A 55 -0.33 -16.08 -6.63
C ASP A 55 -0.87 -14.79 -7.30
N ASP A 56 -1.00 -13.71 -6.54
CA ASP A 56 -1.46 -12.43 -7.06
C ASP A 56 -0.53 -11.89 -8.14
N ALA A 57 0.78 -11.97 -7.92
CA ALA A 57 1.78 -11.58 -8.91
C ALA A 57 1.72 -12.45 -10.18
N ALA A 58 1.50 -13.76 -10.05
CA ALA A 58 1.33 -14.66 -11.19
C ALA A 58 0.04 -14.34 -11.99
N ARG A 59 -1.07 -14.03 -11.33
CA ARG A 59 -2.32 -13.64 -12.00
C ARG A 59 -2.24 -12.27 -12.67
N TYR A 60 -1.53 -11.32 -12.07
CA TYR A 60 -1.24 -10.04 -12.74
C TYR A 60 -0.33 -10.21 -13.95
N LEU A 61 0.67 -11.12 -13.88
CA LEU A 61 1.47 -11.49 -15.05
C LEU A 61 0.56 -11.94 -16.20
N ASP A 62 -0.36 -12.87 -15.95
CA ASP A 62 -1.26 -13.40 -16.97
C ASP A 62 -2.14 -12.29 -17.60
N LEU A 63 -2.70 -11.40 -16.77
CA LEU A 63 -3.47 -10.23 -17.23
C LEU A 63 -2.64 -9.32 -18.14
N PHE A 64 -1.45 -8.89 -17.70
CA PHE A 64 -0.65 -7.96 -18.49
C PHE A 64 -0.10 -8.57 -19.77
N ARG A 65 0.21 -9.88 -19.78
CA ARG A 65 0.57 -10.59 -21.01
C ARG A 65 -0.59 -10.67 -22.00
N LEU A 66 -1.81 -10.92 -21.51
CA LEU A 66 -3.02 -10.90 -22.33
C LEU A 66 -3.22 -9.54 -23.01
N LEU A 67 -2.87 -8.46 -22.32
CA LEU A 67 -2.90 -7.08 -22.83
C LEU A 67 -1.71 -6.73 -23.74
N GLY A 68 -0.84 -7.70 -24.04
CA GLY A 68 0.33 -7.54 -24.91
C GLY A 68 1.49 -6.79 -24.26
N ALA A 69 1.53 -6.70 -22.93
CA ALA A 69 2.62 -6.04 -22.22
C ALA A 69 3.89 -6.88 -22.22
N ARG A 70 5.05 -6.21 -22.25
CA ARG A 70 6.32 -6.83 -21.86
C ARG A 70 6.42 -6.87 -20.34
N THR A 71 6.60 -8.05 -19.78
CA THR A 71 6.50 -8.28 -18.33
C THR A 71 7.84 -8.58 -17.66
N TYR A 72 7.95 -8.18 -16.40
CA TYR A 72 9.05 -8.52 -15.49
C TYR A 72 8.42 -8.98 -14.18
N LEU A 73 8.75 -10.18 -13.72
CA LEU A 73 8.14 -10.79 -12.54
C LEU A 73 9.17 -11.01 -11.43
N LEU A 74 8.90 -10.45 -10.26
CA LEU A 74 9.65 -10.69 -9.02
C LEU A 74 8.71 -11.34 -8.01
N ALA A 75 8.79 -12.66 -7.86
CA ALA A 75 8.00 -13.40 -6.88
C ALA A 75 8.68 -14.72 -6.53
N ARG A 76 8.74 -15.04 -5.24
CA ARG A 76 9.15 -16.37 -4.77
C ARG A 76 7.90 -17.24 -4.77
N LEU A 77 7.62 -17.85 -5.92
CA LEU A 77 6.44 -18.72 -6.07
C LEU A 77 6.52 -19.89 -5.09
N ASP A 78 5.39 -20.36 -4.58
CA ASP A 78 5.29 -21.67 -3.95
C ASP A 78 5.07 -22.78 -4.98
N ASP A 79 4.96 -24.03 -4.54
CA ASP A 79 4.83 -25.18 -5.43
C ASP A 79 3.46 -25.23 -6.12
N ASN A 80 2.41 -24.76 -5.45
CA ASN A 80 1.08 -24.69 -6.02
C ASN A 80 1.00 -23.60 -7.10
N THR A 81 1.50 -22.40 -6.81
CA THR A 81 1.58 -21.29 -7.76
C THR A 81 2.44 -21.66 -8.96
N ARG A 82 3.57 -22.36 -8.76
CA ARG A 82 4.38 -22.91 -9.86
C ARG A 82 3.61 -23.87 -10.76
N ALA A 83 2.81 -24.76 -10.17
CA ALA A 83 2.01 -25.73 -10.92
C ALA A 83 0.87 -25.07 -11.71
N LEU A 84 0.24 -24.05 -11.13
CA LEU A 84 -0.87 -23.33 -11.75
C LEU A 84 -0.41 -22.30 -12.81
N HIS A 85 0.77 -21.70 -12.63
CA HIS A 85 1.29 -20.65 -13.50
C HIS A 85 2.70 -21.02 -14.04
N PRO A 86 2.80 -21.95 -15.00
CA PRO A 86 4.08 -22.42 -15.52
C PRO A 86 4.89 -21.32 -16.21
N GLN A 87 4.22 -20.33 -16.83
CA GLN A 87 4.91 -19.17 -17.41
C GLN A 87 5.54 -18.31 -16.32
N ALA A 88 4.83 -18.06 -15.22
CA ALA A 88 5.38 -17.34 -14.07
C ALA A 88 6.56 -18.13 -13.47
N ALA A 89 6.44 -19.44 -13.33
CA ALA A 89 7.52 -20.30 -12.84
C ALA A 89 8.79 -20.24 -13.69
N ALA A 90 8.65 -20.03 -15.01
CA ALA A 90 9.78 -19.91 -15.92
C ALA A 90 10.46 -18.53 -15.90
N GLU A 91 9.71 -17.47 -15.58
CA GLU A 91 10.19 -16.07 -15.67
C GLU A 91 10.52 -15.43 -14.32
N ALA A 92 9.94 -15.92 -13.22
CA ALA A 92 10.02 -15.27 -11.92
C ALA A 92 11.44 -15.25 -11.36
N GLN A 93 11.86 -14.08 -10.87
CA GLN A 93 13.04 -13.93 -10.04
C GLN A 93 12.64 -13.68 -8.58
N GLU A 94 13.58 -13.86 -7.65
CA GLU A 94 13.29 -13.60 -6.24
C GLU A 94 12.97 -12.11 -5.99
N PRO A 95 11.99 -11.77 -5.15
CA PRO A 95 11.62 -10.39 -4.81
C PRO A 95 12.61 -9.81 -3.80
N LYS A 96 13.84 -9.60 -4.27
CA LYS A 96 14.99 -9.09 -3.53
C LYS A 96 15.57 -7.86 -4.22
N ARG A 97 16.42 -7.12 -3.50
CA ARG A 97 16.96 -5.84 -3.97
C ARG A 97 17.73 -5.96 -5.28
N ALA A 98 18.63 -6.94 -5.40
CA ALA A 98 19.46 -7.08 -6.60
C ALA A 98 18.63 -7.46 -7.85
N PRO A 99 17.72 -8.47 -7.80
CA PRO A 99 16.77 -8.71 -8.89
C PRO A 99 15.87 -7.51 -9.21
N TYR A 100 15.41 -6.78 -8.20
CA TYR A 100 14.62 -5.56 -8.38
C TYR A 100 15.38 -4.49 -9.19
N ASP A 101 16.60 -4.16 -8.77
CA ASP A 101 17.44 -3.17 -9.47
C ASP A 101 17.74 -3.63 -10.92
N ALA A 102 17.98 -4.93 -11.14
CA ALA A 102 18.20 -5.50 -12.46
C ALA A 102 16.95 -5.42 -13.36
N ALA A 103 15.78 -5.75 -12.82
CA ALA A 103 14.50 -5.67 -13.53
C ALA A 103 14.14 -4.23 -13.90
N VAL A 104 14.32 -3.28 -12.96
CA VAL A 104 14.14 -1.84 -13.20
C VAL A 104 15.10 -1.34 -14.29
N ALA A 105 16.37 -1.75 -14.26
CA ALA A 105 17.34 -1.36 -15.28
C ALA A 105 16.96 -1.92 -16.67
N GLN A 106 16.49 -3.17 -16.75
CA GLN A 106 16.02 -3.77 -17.99
C GLN A 106 14.75 -3.10 -18.52
N LEU A 107 13.75 -2.88 -17.65
CA LEU A 107 12.54 -2.12 -17.97
C LEU A 107 12.89 -0.74 -18.53
N THR A 108 13.79 -0.01 -17.87
CA THR A 108 14.22 1.33 -18.31
C THR A 108 14.82 1.29 -19.72
N ARG A 109 15.67 0.29 -20.02
CA ARG A 109 16.23 0.11 -21.38
C ARG A 109 15.15 -0.16 -22.41
N ASP A 110 14.22 -1.05 -22.11
CA ASP A 110 13.17 -1.46 -23.05
C ASP A 110 12.17 -0.32 -23.32
N VAL A 111 11.81 0.46 -22.29
CA VAL A 111 11.00 1.68 -22.42
C VAL A 111 11.74 2.75 -23.22
N ALA A 112 13.03 2.98 -22.95
CA ALA A 112 13.84 3.94 -23.71
C ALA A 112 13.93 3.55 -25.19
N GLN A 113 14.05 2.25 -25.49
CA GLN A 113 14.08 1.76 -26.86
C GLN A 113 12.74 1.99 -27.59
N ALA A 114 11.61 1.82 -26.91
CA ALA A 114 10.29 2.15 -27.46
C ALA A 114 10.11 3.66 -27.66
N ALA A 115 10.49 4.47 -26.66
CA ALA A 115 10.44 5.93 -26.73
C ALA A 115 11.29 6.49 -27.88
N ALA A 116 12.50 5.94 -28.11
CA ALA A 116 13.37 6.32 -29.22
C ALA A 116 12.75 6.04 -30.61
N ARG A 117 11.74 5.18 -30.68
CA ARG A 117 10.95 4.91 -31.89
C ARG A 117 9.64 5.73 -31.96
N ASN A 118 9.49 6.76 -31.12
CA ASN A 118 8.28 7.58 -31.00
C ASN A 118 7.00 6.76 -30.69
N VAL A 119 7.16 5.64 -29.96
CA VAL A 119 6.05 4.82 -29.47
C VAL A 119 5.59 5.39 -28.12
N GLU A 120 4.28 5.60 -27.94
CA GLU A 120 3.74 5.99 -26.63
C GLU A 120 3.91 4.82 -25.65
N THR A 121 4.41 5.09 -24.46
CA THR A 121 4.78 4.05 -23.49
C THR A 121 3.99 4.18 -22.20
N THR A 122 3.30 3.09 -21.83
CA THR A 122 2.65 2.94 -20.53
C THR A 122 3.38 1.89 -19.71
N VAL A 123 3.75 2.24 -18.49
CA VAL A 123 4.38 1.33 -17.53
C VAL A 123 3.42 1.09 -16.37
N TYR A 124 3.15 -0.17 -16.06
CA TYR A 124 2.48 -0.59 -14.83
C TYR A 124 3.53 -1.11 -13.85
N VAL A 125 3.44 -0.65 -12.60
CA VAL A 125 4.17 -1.25 -11.47
C VAL A 125 3.12 -1.79 -10.54
N VAL A 126 3.10 -3.12 -10.38
CA VAL A 126 2.14 -3.81 -9.54
C VAL A 126 2.85 -4.46 -8.38
N TYR A 127 2.36 -4.23 -7.17
CA TYR A 127 2.91 -4.78 -5.95
C TYR A 127 1.82 -5.46 -5.12
N ALA A 128 2.05 -6.69 -4.70
CA ALA A 128 1.30 -7.38 -3.66
C ALA A 128 2.29 -7.82 -2.56
N GLY A 129 1.99 -7.50 -1.31
CA GLY A 129 2.84 -7.92 -0.20
C GLY A 129 2.72 -7.04 1.04
N HIS A 130 3.74 -7.13 1.90
CA HIS A 130 3.81 -6.33 3.11
C HIS A 130 4.19 -4.87 2.82
N GLY A 131 3.49 -3.94 3.47
CA GLY A 131 3.88 -2.54 3.53
C GLY A 131 3.73 -2.02 4.95
N ASN A 132 4.61 -1.09 5.34
CA ASN A 132 4.61 -0.54 6.69
C ASN A 132 5.19 0.87 6.70
N VAL A 133 5.17 1.53 7.85
CA VAL A 133 5.75 2.86 8.07
C VAL A 133 6.92 2.73 9.04
N LYS A 134 8.08 3.24 8.67
CA LYS A 134 9.24 3.35 9.54
C LYS A 134 9.82 4.76 9.45
N ASP A 135 10.14 5.34 10.60
CA ASP A 135 10.70 6.70 10.71
C ASP A 135 9.85 7.78 10.00
N GLY A 136 8.52 7.59 10.00
CA GLY A 136 7.57 8.49 9.35
C GLY A 136 7.50 8.37 7.83
N GLN A 137 8.11 7.34 7.23
CA GLN A 137 8.06 7.06 5.81
C GLN A 137 7.42 5.69 5.53
N GLY A 138 6.48 5.63 4.59
CA GLY A 138 5.94 4.37 4.10
C GLY A 138 6.94 3.64 3.21
N TYR A 139 6.92 2.31 3.27
CA TYR A 139 7.68 1.45 2.36
C TYR A 139 6.89 0.19 1.97
N LEU A 140 7.24 -0.35 0.81
CA LEU A 140 6.89 -1.70 0.37
C LEU A 140 8.05 -2.65 0.69
N SER A 141 7.74 -3.87 1.10
CA SER A 141 8.75 -4.84 1.53
C SER A 141 9.21 -5.73 0.39
N LEU A 142 10.52 -5.82 0.19
CA LEU A 142 11.16 -6.96 -0.48
C LEU A 142 11.64 -7.92 0.61
N GLU A 143 12.06 -9.14 0.24
CA GLU A 143 12.51 -10.12 1.23
C GLU A 143 13.77 -9.69 1.99
N ASP A 144 14.60 -8.84 1.39
CA ASP A 144 15.90 -8.40 1.93
C ASP A 144 16.06 -6.87 1.99
N ALA A 145 15.04 -6.11 1.59
CA ALA A 145 15.12 -4.66 1.50
C ALA A 145 13.75 -3.98 1.62
N ARG A 146 13.78 -2.67 1.87
CA ARG A 146 12.60 -1.80 1.81
C ARG A 146 12.64 -0.97 0.54
N ILE A 147 11.50 -0.81 -0.13
CA ILE A 147 11.30 0.15 -1.22
C ILE A 147 10.51 1.33 -0.66
N THR A 148 11.17 2.46 -0.44
CA THR A 148 10.53 3.68 0.07
C THR A 148 9.86 4.47 -1.06
N GLY A 149 9.01 5.43 -0.69
CA GLY A 149 8.48 6.42 -1.65
C GLY A 149 9.57 7.17 -2.43
N SER A 150 10.68 7.48 -1.77
CA SER A 150 11.85 8.13 -2.39
C SER A 150 12.56 7.20 -3.38
N ASP A 151 12.59 5.90 -3.12
CA ASP A 151 13.15 4.92 -4.06
C ASP A 151 12.28 4.84 -5.32
N LEU A 152 10.96 4.71 -5.17
CA LEU A 152 10.04 4.70 -6.31
C LEU A 152 10.08 6.01 -7.09
N ALA A 153 10.13 7.16 -6.42
CA ALA A 153 10.22 8.45 -7.10
C ALA A 153 11.51 8.57 -7.94
N ARG A 154 12.65 8.11 -7.42
CA ARG A 154 13.90 8.04 -8.20
C ARG A 154 13.79 7.08 -9.38
N THR A 155 13.21 5.91 -9.17
CA THR A 155 12.96 4.93 -10.23
C THR A 155 12.07 5.52 -11.33
N PHE A 156 10.96 6.16 -10.98
CA PHE A 156 9.99 6.69 -11.94
C PHE A 156 10.52 7.94 -12.66
N ALA A 157 11.31 8.76 -11.99
CA ALA A 157 12.01 9.89 -12.63
C ALA A 157 12.99 9.42 -13.71
N ALA A 158 13.62 8.25 -13.52
CA ALA A 158 14.55 7.68 -14.49
C ALA A 158 13.86 6.94 -15.67
N LEU A 159 12.58 6.56 -15.53
CA LEU A 159 11.82 5.89 -16.58
C LEU A 159 11.34 6.89 -17.63
N PRO A 160 11.74 6.78 -18.92
CA PRO A 160 11.27 7.65 -20.00
C PRO A 160 9.88 7.21 -20.51
N ALA A 161 8.97 6.88 -19.59
CA ALA A 161 7.60 6.47 -19.90
C ALA A 161 6.70 7.68 -20.12
N THR A 162 5.70 7.55 -21.00
CA THR A 162 4.66 8.57 -21.17
C THR A 162 3.69 8.57 -19.98
N ARG A 163 3.31 7.38 -19.50
CA ARG A 163 2.47 7.19 -18.31
C ARG A 163 3.02 6.09 -17.42
N ILE A 164 2.87 6.27 -16.12
CA ILE A 164 3.26 5.27 -15.11
C ILE A 164 2.07 5.06 -14.17
N HIS A 165 1.65 3.82 -13.99
CA HIS A 165 0.57 3.45 -13.07
C HIS A 165 1.13 2.58 -11.96
N LEU A 166 0.99 3.00 -10.70
CA LEU A 166 1.30 2.18 -9.53
C LEU A 166 0.00 1.56 -9.00
N ILE A 167 -0.06 0.23 -8.97
CA ILE A 167 -1.12 -0.55 -8.34
C ILE A 167 -0.50 -1.29 -7.16
N ALA A 168 -0.90 -0.98 -5.92
CA ALA A 168 -0.27 -1.57 -4.74
C ALA A 168 -1.30 -2.12 -3.76
N ASP A 169 -1.25 -3.44 -3.56
CA ASP A 169 -1.94 -4.17 -2.50
C ASP A 169 -0.99 -4.39 -1.32
N ALA A 170 -0.87 -3.38 -0.47
CA ALA A 170 -0.07 -3.45 0.73
C ALA A 170 -0.62 -2.49 1.79
N CYS A 171 -0.54 -2.91 3.06
CA CYS A 171 -0.78 -2.01 4.18
C CYS A 171 0.10 -0.77 4.05
N ALA A 172 -0.42 0.41 4.41
CA ALA A 172 0.32 1.67 4.35
C ALA A 172 0.87 2.07 2.96
N SER A 173 0.46 1.43 1.86
CA SER A 173 0.94 1.78 0.50
C SER A 173 0.64 3.23 0.12
N TYR A 174 -0.41 3.83 0.68
CA TYR A 174 -0.67 5.27 0.60
C TYR A 174 0.53 6.13 1.04
N PHE A 175 1.20 5.77 2.14
CA PHE A 175 2.35 6.51 2.69
C PHE A 175 3.65 6.31 1.91
N VAL A 176 3.65 5.39 0.95
CA VAL A 176 4.72 5.28 -0.04
C VAL A 176 4.58 6.40 -1.09
N ALA A 177 3.34 6.76 -1.45
CA ALA A 177 3.10 7.78 -2.47
C ALA A 177 3.02 9.21 -1.92
N TYR A 178 2.70 9.38 -0.64
CA TYR A 178 2.54 10.68 0.02
C TYR A 178 3.39 10.76 1.28
N SER A 179 4.15 11.84 1.44
CA SER A 179 5.04 12.02 2.60
C SER A 179 4.28 12.21 3.92
N ARG A 180 2.99 12.63 3.86
CA ARG A 180 2.09 12.88 5.01
C ARG A 180 0.62 12.71 4.59
N GLY A 181 -0.24 12.27 5.50
CA GLY A 181 -1.70 12.18 5.26
C GLY A 181 -2.40 13.55 5.14
N PRO A 182 -3.66 13.58 4.69
CA PRO A 182 -4.42 14.83 4.55
C PRO A 182 -4.52 15.59 5.89
N GLY A 183 -4.28 16.91 5.87
CA GLY A 183 -4.54 17.80 7.02
C GLY A 183 -3.36 18.10 7.96
N GLY A 184 -2.13 17.63 7.68
CA GLY A 184 -0.96 18.03 8.45
C GLY A 184 -0.53 19.49 8.18
N THR A 185 -0.47 20.35 9.20
CA THR A 185 0.05 21.71 9.04
C THR A 185 1.55 21.70 8.75
N ARG A 186 1.96 22.53 7.78
CA ARG A 186 3.36 22.64 7.33
C ARG A 186 4.16 23.39 8.40
N ARG A 187 4.78 22.68 9.34
CA ARG A 187 5.87 23.27 10.15
C ARG A 187 7.08 23.39 9.23
N ALA A 188 7.54 24.62 8.99
CA ALA A 188 8.79 24.87 8.28
C ALA A 188 9.92 24.23 9.07
N VAL A 189 10.44 23.12 8.57
CA VAL A 189 11.70 22.54 9.04
C VAL A 189 12.65 22.76 7.88
N ASP A 190 13.47 23.81 7.99
CA ASP A 190 14.61 23.97 7.10
C ASP A 190 15.50 22.74 7.26
N ALA A 191 15.90 22.12 6.13
CA ALA A 191 16.86 21.03 6.01
C ALA A 191 16.38 19.54 6.01
N LEU A 192 15.20 19.24 5.48
CA LEU A 192 15.03 17.96 4.75
C LEU A 192 14.82 18.31 3.27
N PRO A 193 15.64 17.82 2.32
CA PRO A 193 15.30 17.96 0.90
C PRO A 193 13.91 17.36 0.73
N ALA A 194 12.96 18.16 0.23
CA ALA A 194 11.60 17.72 -0.02
C ALA A 194 11.70 16.43 -0.84
N ALA A 195 11.44 15.28 -0.21
CA ALA A 195 11.44 14.00 -0.92
C ALA A 195 10.51 14.19 -2.12
N ALA A 196 11.03 13.96 -3.32
CA ALA A 196 10.23 14.07 -4.53
C ALA A 196 9.02 13.15 -4.36
N GLU A 197 7.85 13.73 -4.10
CA GLU A 197 6.67 12.91 -3.86
C GLU A 197 6.32 12.23 -5.17
N LEU A 198 6.09 10.92 -5.12
CA LEU A 198 5.53 10.16 -6.24
C LEU A 198 4.24 10.83 -6.77
N SER A 199 3.55 11.53 -5.87
CA SER A 199 2.36 12.30 -6.16
C SER A 199 2.56 13.53 -7.05
N ALA A 200 3.77 14.10 -7.06
CA ALA A 200 4.07 15.34 -7.76
C ALA A 200 4.38 15.12 -9.25
N ASP A 201 4.80 13.91 -9.64
CA ASP A 201 5.06 13.55 -11.04
C ASP A 201 3.72 13.49 -11.81
N PRO A 202 3.51 14.36 -12.82
CA PRO A 202 2.26 14.42 -13.56
C PRO A 202 1.95 13.14 -14.35
N ARG A 203 2.96 12.30 -14.63
CA ARG A 203 2.78 11.06 -15.40
C ARG A 203 2.27 9.90 -14.55
N VAL A 204 2.29 10.06 -13.23
CA VAL A 204 2.03 8.96 -12.29
C VAL A 204 0.57 8.95 -11.85
N GLY A 205 -0.11 7.87 -12.16
CA GLY A 205 -1.39 7.51 -11.56
C GLY A 205 -1.22 6.45 -10.46
N LEU A 206 -2.10 6.47 -9.46
CA LEU A 206 -2.02 5.67 -8.25
C LEU A 206 -3.34 4.95 -7.98
N LEU A 207 -3.26 3.63 -7.78
CA LEU A 207 -4.36 2.80 -7.29
C LEU A 207 -3.84 1.98 -6.11
N LEU A 208 -4.11 2.44 -4.89
CA LEU A 208 -3.44 1.97 -3.69
C LEU A 208 -4.47 1.41 -2.70
N SER A 209 -4.15 0.27 -2.09
CA SER A 209 -4.87 -0.21 -0.91
C SER A 209 -4.50 0.66 0.30
N SER A 210 -5.50 1.26 0.94
CA SER A 210 -5.34 2.21 2.05
C SER A 210 -5.84 1.66 3.39
N SER A 211 -6.16 0.36 3.47
CA SER A 211 -6.51 -0.28 4.73
C SER A 211 -5.38 -0.10 5.76
N SER A 212 -5.76 0.32 6.97
CA SER A 212 -4.81 0.58 8.05
C SER A 212 -3.98 -0.68 8.36
N ALA A 213 -2.73 -0.48 8.77
CA ALA A 213 -1.68 -1.49 8.98
C ALA A 213 -1.96 -2.57 10.05
N LYS A 214 -3.22 -2.80 10.43
CA LYS A 214 -3.58 -3.81 11.42
C LYS A 214 -3.88 -5.17 10.83
N GLU A 215 -4.42 -5.32 9.63
CA GLU A 215 -4.65 -6.64 9.02
C GLU A 215 -4.63 -6.56 7.48
N SER A 216 -3.62 -7.16 6.84
CA SER A 216 -3.69 -7.52 5.43
C SER A 216 -4.71 -8.65 5.30
N HIS A 217 -5.82 -8.42 4.61
CA HIS A 217 -6.88 -9.40 4.44
C HIS A 217 -6.59 -10.29 3.22
N GLU A 218 -5.87 -11.40 3.45
CA GLU A 218 -5.71 -12.48 2.48
C GLU A 218 -6.77 -13.56 2.73
N TRP A 219 -7.51 -13.97 1.69
CA TRP A 219 -8.64 -14.90 1.85
C TRP A 219 -8.40 -16.21 1.10
N GLU A 220 -8.52 -17.34 1.82
CA GLU A 220 -8.22 -18.67 1.28
C GLU A 220 -9.10 -19.08 0.09
N ALA A 221 -10.33 -18.57 -0.02
CA ALA A 221 -11.25 -18.93 -1.11
C ALA A 221 -10.91 -18.30 -2.47
N PHE A 222 -10.20 -17.17 -2.48
CA PHE A 222 -9.70 -16.54 -3.70
C PHE A 222 -8.23 -16.85 -3.97
N GLN A 223 -7.55 -17.44 -2.98
CA GLN A 223 -6.10 -17.62 -2.98
C GLN A 223 -5.38 -16.32 -3.39
N ALA A 224 -5.85 -15.19 -2.84
CA ALA A 224 -5.48 -13.83 -3.25
C ALA A 224 -5.76 -12.82 -2.11
N GLY A 225 -5.10 -11.66 -2.17
CA GLY A 225 -5.54 -10.46 -1.49
C GLY A 225 -6.88 -9.98 -2.06
N VAL A 226 -7.82 -9.58 -1.19
CA VAL A 226 -9.17 -9.15 -1.59
C VAL A 226 -9.12 -7.99 -2.59
N PHE A 227 -8.29 -6.98 -2.31
CA PHE A 227 -8.10 -5.83 -3.19
C PHE A 227 -7.51 -6.24 -4.54
N SER A 228 -6.48 -7.09 -4.56
CA SER A 228 -5.90 -7.61 -5.80
C SER A 228 -6.92 -8.36 -6.66
N HIS A 229 -7.79 -9.16 -6.05
CA HIS A 229 -8.86 -9.86 -6.76
C HIS A 229 -9.90 -8.91 -7.37
N GLU A 230 -10.34 -7.92 -6.60
CA GLU A 230 -11.31 -6.92 -7.03
C GLU A 230 -10.77 -6.04 -8.16
N VAL A 231 -9.55 -5.54 -8.01
CA VAL A 231 -8.90 -4.74 -9.04
C VAL A 231 -8.72 -5.56 -10.31
N ARG A 232 -8.21 -6.80 -10.24
CA ARG A 232 -8.10 -7.66 -11.42
C ARG A 232 -9.45 -7.90 -12.08
N SER A 233 -10.49 -8.20 -11.33
CA SER A 233 -11.84 -8.40 -11.86
C SER A 233 -12.30 -7.18 -12.66
N GLY A 234 -12.08 -5.97 -12.12
CA GLY A 234 -12.36 -4.72 -12.81
C GLY A 234 -11.50 -4.52 -14.06
N LEU A 235 -10.19 -4.79 -13.98
CA LEU A 235 -9.24 -4.66 -15.09
C LEU A 235 -9.43 -5.71 -16.20
N TYR A 236 -10.17 -6.79 -15.96
CA TYR A 236 -10.62 -7.68 -17.04
C TYR A 236 -11.84 -7.10 -17.80
N GLY A 237 -12.43 -6.00 -17.34
CA GLY A 237 -13.54 -5.31 -18.01
C GLY A 237 -14.80 -5.19 -17.17
N ALA A 238 -14.88 -5.83 -15.99
CA ALA A 238 -16.06 -5.71 -15.13
C ALA A 238 -16.26 -4.27 -14.59
N ALA A 239 -15.21 -3.44 -14.59
CA ALA A 239 -15.28 -2.04 -14.22
C ALA A 239 -15.59 -1.09 -15.39
N ASP A 240 -15.46 -1.53 -16.65
CA ASP A 240 -15.77 -0.72 -17.85
C ASP A 240 -17.30 -0.55 -17.96
N ALA A 241 -17.81 0.51 -17.33
CA ALA A 241 -19.23 0.69 -17.12
C ALA A 241 -19.91 1.25 -18.37
N ASP A 242 -19.23 2.13 -19.11
CA ASP A 242 -19.79 2.71 -20.33
C ASP A 242 -19.49 1.90 -21.61
N ARG A 243 -18.60 0.89 -21.52
CA ARG A 243 -18.22 -0.05 -22.57
C ARG A 243 -17.43 0.60 -23.71
N ASP A 244 -16.67 1.65 -23.42
CA ASP A 244 -15.77 2.24 -24.41
C ASP A 244 -14.45 1.45 -24.58
N GLY A 245 -14.26 0.39 -23.77
CA GLY A 245 -13.08 -0.45 -23.77
C GLY A 245 -11.91 0.14 -22.97
N ILE A 246 -12.13 1.19 -22.19
CA ILE A 246 -11.14 1.86 -21.35
C ILE A 246 -11.64 1.84 -19.90
N VAL A 247 -10.92 1.15 -19.02
CA VAL A 247 -11.18 1.26 -17.59
C VAL A 247 -10.53 2.52 -17.06
N THR A 248 -11.32 3.43 -16.50
CA THR A 248 -10.84 4.68 -15.88
C THR A 248 -10.53 4.54 -14.39
N TYR A 249 -9.77 5.49 -13.84
CA TYR A 249 -9.51 5.56 -12.40
C TYR A 249 -10.78 5.76 -11.58
N ARG A 250 -11.76 6.50 -12.12
CA ARG A 250 -13.08 6.67 -11.49
C ARG A 250 -13.89 5.38 -11.49
N GLU A 251 -13.93 4.69 -12.63
CA GLU A 251 -14.65 3.41 -12.75
C GLU A 251 -14.10 2.33 -11.84
N ILE A 252 -12.78 2.12 -11.83
CA ILE A 252 -12.19 1.09 -10.98
C ILE A 252 -12.41 1.39 -9.49
N ALA A 253 -12.36 2.66 -9.10
CA ALA A 253 -12.59 3.07 -7.72
C ALA A 253 -14.06 2.88 -7.31
N ALA A 254 -14.99 3.22 -8.21
CA ALA A 254 -16.42 2.97 -8.02
C ALA A 254 -16.73 1.47 -7.97
N PHE A 255 -16.09 0.67 -8.81
CA PHE A 255 -16.24 -0.78 -8.88
C PHE A 255 -15.80 -1.45 -7.58
N VAL A 256 -14.58 -1.17 -7.11
CA VAL A 256 -14.05 -1.70 -5.85
C VAL A 256 -14.90 -1.26 -4.66
N ALA A 257 -15.32 0.01 -4.62
CA ALA A 257 -16.21 0.50 -3.57
C ALA A 257 -17.57 -0.23 -3.56
N ARG A 258 -18.14 -0.47 -4.75
CA ARG A 258 -19.42 -1.17 -4.90
C ARG A 258 -19.33 -2.65 -4.55
N ALA A 259 -18.23 -3.30 -4.92
CA ALA A 259 -17.96 -4.71 -4.58
C ALA A 259 -18.01 -4.96 -3.07
N ASN A 260 -17.59 -3.97 -2.27
CA ASN A 260 -17.48 -4.06 -0.82
C ASN A 260 -18.67 -3.48 -0.03
N GLU A 261 -19.60 -2.80 -0.69
CA GLU A 261 -20.65 -2.02 -0.02
C GLU A 261 -21.54 -2.88 0.89
N SER A 262 -21.79 -4.14 0.49
CA SER A 262 -22.60 -5.10 1.24
C SER A 262 -21.89 -5.76 2.43
N VAL A 263 -20.58 -5.57 2.60
CA VAL A 263 -19.83 -6.12 3.74
C VAL A 263 -20.20 -5.31 4.98
N PRO A 264 -20.87 -5.84 6.02
CA PRO A 264 -21.42 -4.98 7.09
C PRO A 264 -20.37 -4.30 7.97
N ASN A 265 -19.23 -4.97 8.19
CA ASN A 265 -18.16 -4.47 9.04
C ASN A 265 -17.13 -3.69 8.20
N GLU A 266 -17.04 -2.39 8.44
CA GLU A 266 -16.12 -1.49 7.73
C GLU A 266 -14.65 -1.88 7.88
N ARG A 267 -14.25 -2.56 8.96
CA ARG A 267 -12.88 -3.07 9.13
C ARG A 267 -12.48 -4.09 8.08
N TYR A 268 -13.45 -4.78 7.49
CA TYR A 268 -13.23 -5.81 6.47
C TYR A 268 -13.47 -5.27 5.05
N ARG A 269 -13.79 -3.97 4.90
CA ARG A 269 -13.90 -3.32 3.59
C ARG A 269 -12.51 -2.77 3.23
N PRO A 270 -11.89 -3.21 2.12
CA PRO A 270 -10.74 -2.52 1.55
C PRO A 270 -11.08 -1.05 1.29
N GLU A 271 -10.19 -0.15 1.69
CA GLU A 271 -10.25 1.25 1.27
C GLU A 271 -9.32 1.44 0.09
N VAL A 272 -9.82 2.01 -1.01
CA VAL A 272 -9.02 2.29 -2.20
C VAL A 272 -8.72 3.78 -2.30
N HIS A 273 -7.44 4.12 -2.44
CA HIS A 273 -7.00 5.44 -2.89
C HIS A 273 -6.77 5.38 -4.40
N SER A 274 -7.55 6.16 -5.15
CA SER A 274 -7.46 6.29 -6.60
C SER A 274 -7.04 7.71 -6.96
N ARG A 275 -6.05 7.86 -7.84
CA ARG A 275 -5.68 9.16 -8.42
C ARG A 275 -5.13 8.96 -9.82
N ALA A 276 -5.79 9.57 -10.80
CA ALA A 276 -5.31 9.60 -12.17
C ALA A 276 -3.99 10.40 -12.33
N PRO A 277 -3.18 10.09 -13.36
CA PRO A 277 -2.11 10.99 -13.80
C PRO A 277 -2.71 12.33 -14.29
N ARG A 278 -1.91 13.39 -14.32
CA ARG A 278 -2.37 14.67 -14.90
C ARG A 278 -2.56 14.51 -16.40
N GLY A 279 -3.71 14.98 -16.90
CA GLY A 279 -4.01 15.01 -18.34
C GLY A 279 -4.71 13.78 -18.89
N GLY A 280 -5.13 12.82 -18.06
CA GLY A 280 -5.99 11.71 -18.50
C GLY A 280 -6.44 10.78 -17.37
N ASP A 281 -7.65 10.23 -17.49
CA ASP A 281 -8.28 9.37 -16.46
C ASP A 281 -8.21 7.87 -16.78
N ALA A 282 -7.70 7.51 -17.97
CA ALA A 282 -7.56 6.11 -18.39
C ALA A 282 -6.52 5.37 -17.53
N LEU A 283 -6.96 4.30 -16.86
CA LEU A 283 -6.09 3.37 -16.14
C LEU A 283 -5.65 2.23 -17.05
N LEU A 284 -6.55 1.66 -17.85
CA LEU A 284 -6.25 0.51 -18.71
C LEU A 284 -7.06 0.55 -20.01
N ASP A 285 -6.43 0.20 -21.13
CA ASP A 285 -7.07 0.07 -22.45
C ASP A 285 -7.23 -1.41 -22.82
N LEU A 286 -8.47 -1.89 -22.85
CA LEU A 286 -8.84 -3.27 -23.13
C LEU A 286 -9.06 -3.54 -24.62
N ARG A 287 -9.11 -2.50 -25.46
CA ARG A 287 -9.50 -2.65 -26.88
C ARG A 287 -8.56 -3.61 -27.62
N ARG A 288 -7.29 -3.68 -27.21
CA ARG A 288 -6.28 -4.61 -27.76
C ARG A 288 -6.52 -6.08 -27.40
N ALA A 289 -7.18 -6.35 -26.27
CA ALA A 289 -7.52 -7.70 -25.83
C ALA A 289 -8.98 -8.08 -26.11
N SER A 290 -9.80 -7.13 -26.60
CA SER A 290 -11.23 -7.30 -26.90
C SER A 290 -11.56 -8.35 -27.98
N ALA A 291 -10.54 -8.84 -28.69
CA ALA A 291 -10.66 -9.95 -29.63
C ALA A 291 -11.14 -11.24 -28.93
N ARG A 292 -10.80 -11.43 -27.65
CA ARG A 292 -11.30 -12.54 -26.83
C ARG A 292 -12.13 -12.03 -25.67
N ARG A 293 -13.46 -12.19 -25.73
CA ARG A 293 -14.37 -11.62 -24.73
C ARG A 293 -15.60 -12.45 -24.46
N LEU A 294 -16.21 -12.23 -23.30
CA LEU A 294 -17.55 -12.68 -22.94
C LEU A 294 -18.44 -11.45 -22.77
N GLU A 295 -19.61 -11.48 -23.39
CA GLU A 295 -20.65 -10.47 -23.26
C GLU A 295 -21.80 -11.01 -22.40
N ILE A 296 -22.10 -10.30 -21.32
CA ILE A 296 -23.23 -10.59 -20.43
C ILE A 296 -24.28 -9.50 -20.66
N GLY A 297 -25.30 -9.78 -21.46
CA GLY A 297 -26.36 -8.82 -21.77
C GLY A 297 -27.18 -8.45 -20.52
N GLY A 298 -27.74 -7.25 -20.48
CA GLY A 298 -28.50 -6.76 -19.32
C GLY A 298 -29.76 -7.55 -18.94
N LYS A 299 -30.28 -8.40 -19.85
CA LYS A 299 -31.34 -9.38 -19.53
C LYS A 299 -30.85 -10.58 -18.71
N HIS A 300 -29.54 -10.82 -18.75
CA HIS A 300 -28.82 -11.80 -17.96
C HIS A 300 -28.05 -11.10 -16.84
N ALA A 301 -28.59 -10.03 -16.27
CA ALA A 301 -27.97 -9.38 -15.14
C ALA A 301 -27.92 -10.32 -13.94
N GLY A 302 -26.78 -10.34 -13.24
CA GLY A 302 -26.61 -11.16 -12.06
C GLY A 302 -25.19 -11.11 -11.52
N HIS A 303 -25.01 -11.74 -10.36
CA HIS A 303 -23.69 -11.97 -9.77
C HIS A 303 -23.09 -13.23 -10.39
N TYR A 304 -21.94 -13.06 -11.04
CA TYR A 304 -21.20 -14.11 -11.71
C TYR A 304 -19.80 -14.30 -11.12
N THR A 305 -19.38 -15.55 -11.12
CA THR A 305 -18.02 -15.98 -10.85
C THR A 305 -17.48 -16.67 -12.10
N LEU A 306 -16.27 -16.32 -12.52
CA LEU A 306 -15.56 -17.03 -13.57
C LEU A 306 -14.43 -17.88 -12.96
N GLU A 307 -14.45 -19.18 -13.22
CA GLU A 307 -13.45 -20.14 -12.73
C GLU A 307 -12.80 -20.89 -13.91
N ASP A 308 -11.55 -21.30 -13.78
CA ASP A 308 -10.92 -22.21 -14.75
C ASP A 308 -11.22 -23.68 -14.43
N ALA A 309 -10.86 -24.60 -15.34
CA ALA A 309 -11.10 -26.03 -15.12
C ALA A 309 -10.28 -26.67 -13.98
N ARG A 310 -9.35 -25.92 -13.37
CA ARG A 310 -8.58 -26.34 -12.18
C ARG A 310 -9.23 -25.85 -10.89
N GLY A 311 -10.34 -25.11 -10.98
CA GLY A 311 -11.03 -24.50 -9.84
C GLY A 311 -10.41 -23.17 -9.39
N VAL A 312 -9.56 -22.55 -10.21
CA VAL A 312 -9.03 -21.22 -9.89
C VAL A 312 -10.09 -20.18 -10.23
N ARG A 313 -10.58 -19.47 -9.21
CA ARG A 313 -11.49 -18.34 -9.37
C ARG A 313 -10.74 -17.14 -9.96
N LEU A 314 -11.06 -16.80 -11.20
CA LEU A 314 -10.34 -15.79 -11.98
C LEU A 314 -10.84 -14.38 -11.71
N MET A 315 -12.16 -14.21 -11.59
CA MET A 315 -12.80 -12.91 -11.41
C MET A 315 -14.25 -13.05 -10.94
N ASP A 316 -14.74 -11.98 -10.31
CA ASP A 316 -16.14 -11.83 -9.91
C ASP A 316 -16.72 -10.51 -10.38
N MET A 317 -18.02 -10.53 -10.62
CA MET A 317 -18.68 -9.43 -11.28
C MET A 317 -20.18 -9.47 -11.04
N HIS A 318 -20.81 -8.29 -11.10
CA HIS A 318 -22.26 -8.19 -10.98
C HIS A 318 -22.76 -7.03 -11.84
N ASN A 319 -23.32 -7.31 -13.02
CA ASN A 319 -23.86 -6.27 -13.89
C ASN A 319 -25.32 -5.94 -13.51
N ALA A 320 -25.72 -4.68 -13.66
CA ALA A 320 -27.10 -4.27 -13.42
C ALA A 320 -28.05 -4.73 -14.54
N PRO A 321 -29.37 -4.87 -14.24
CA PRO A 321 -30.39 -5.05 -15.26
C PRO A 321 -30.29 -3.98 -16.34
N ASN A 322 -30.47 -4.38 -17.61
CA ASN A 322 -30.40 -3.51 -18.79
C ASN A 322 -29.02 -2.91 -19.10
N GLN A 323 -27.97 -3.30 -18.37
CA GLN A 323 -26.59 -2.96 -18.71
C GLN A 323 -25.85 -4.22 -19.16
N THR A 324 -25.36 -4.20 -20.41
CA THR A 324 -24.43 -5.20 -20.89
C THR A 324 -23.08 -5.00 -20.22
N MET A 325 -22.41 -6.08 -19.86
CA MET A 325 -21.04 -6.10 -19.39
C MET A 325 -20.18 -6.89 -20.37
N VAL A 326 -18.95 -6.42 -20.59
CA VAL A 326 -18.00 -7.07 -21.49
C VAL A 326 -16.74 -7.37 -20.69
N ILE A 327 -16.34 -8.64 -20.63
CA ILE A 327 -15.10 -9.05 -19.99
C ILE A 327 -14.15 -9.64 -21.02
N VAL A 328 -12.88 -9.26 -20.95
CA VAL A 328 -11.79 -9.91 -21.67
C VAL A 328 -11.57 -11.29 -21.05
N ARG A 329 -11.47 -12.31 -21.90
CA ARG A 329 -11.25 -13.68 -21.46
C ARG A 329 -9.76 -14.02 -21.49
N PRO A 330 -9.20 -14.65 -20.45
CA PRO A 330 -7.85 -15.20 -20.48
C PRO A 330 -7.62 -16.13 -21.67
N ALA A 331 -6.38 -16.19 -22.15
CA ALA A 331 -6.01 -17.05 -23.27
C ALA A 331 -6.27 -18.53 -22.93
N PRO A 332 -6.77 -19.33 -23.88
CA PRO A 332 -7.22 -20.68 -23.59
C PRO A 332 -6.03 -21.60 -23.38
N THR A 333 -5.92 -22.17 -22.18
CA THR A 333 -5.21 -23.44 -21.96
C THR A 333 -6.19 -24.56 -21.65
N GLN A 334 -7.36 -24.21 -21.10
CA GLN A 334 -8.43 -25.12 -20.67
C GLN A 334 -9.80 -24.40 -20.79
N PRO A 335 -10.93 -25.14 -20.73
CA PRO A 335 -12.24 -24.53 -20.58
C PRO A 335 -12.34 -23.69 -19.30
N ALA A 336 -13.23 -22.70 -19.31
CA ALA A 336 -13.60 -21.93 -18.13
C ALA A 336 -15.10 -22.10 -17.84
N PHE A 337 -15.50 -21.80 -16.62
CA PHE A 337 -16.86 -22.00 -16.12
C PHE A 337 -17.38 -20.68 -15.57
N LEU A 338 -18.52 -20.25 -16.08
CA LEU A 338 -19.21 -19.06 -15.61
C LEU A 338 -20.37 -19.50 -14.72
N ARG A 339 -20.26 -19.26 -13.42
CA ARG A 339 -21.31 -19.59 -12.44
C ARG A 339 -22.12 -18.36 -12.09
N ARG A 340 -23.45 -18.46 -12.13
CA ARG A 340 -24.39 -17.44 -11.67
C ARG A 340 -24.83 -17.74 -10.24
N ALA A 341 -24.53 -16.84 -9.31
CA ALA A 341 -24.79 -17.05 -7.89
C ALA A 341 -26.28 -17.06 -7.51
N GLY A 342 -27.14 -16.41 -8.29
CA GLY A 342 -28.56 -16.24 -7.96
C GLY A 342 -29.39 -17.53 -8.04
N ASP A 343 -29.02 -18.45 -8.92
CA ASP A 343 -29.74 -19.71 -9.17
C ASP A 343 -28.80 -20.93 -9.26
N ASP A 344 -27.54 -20.75 -8.87
CA ASP A 344 -26.47 -21.75 -8.88
C ASP A 344 -26.32 -22.46 -10.24
N LYS A 345 -26.56 -21.72 -11.33
CA LYS A 345 -26.37 -22.22 -12.69
C LYS A 345 -24.93 -22.02 -13.14
N GLU A 346 -24.39 -23.03 -13.80
CA GLU A 346 -23.05 -23.01 -14.38
C GLU A 346 -23.13 -23.09 -15.90
N MET A 347 -22.25 -22.36 -16.58
CA MET A 347 -22.13 -22.35 -18.03
C MET A 347 -20.69 -22.62 -18.41
N LEU A 348 -20.48 -23.65 -19.23
CA LEU A 348 -19.17 -23.93 -19.82
C LEU A 348 -18.84 -22.86 -20.87
N LEU A 349 -17.64 -22.29 -20.81
CA LEU A 349 -17.12 -21.37 -21.79
C LEU A 349 -16.17 -22.09 -22.76
N PRO A 350 -16.56 -22.31 -24.03
CA PRO A 350 -15.69 -22.96 -25.01
C PRO A 350 -14.37 -22.20 -25.20
N ALA A 351 -13.27 -22.96 -25.26
CA ALA A 351 -11.92 -22.41 -25.35
C ALA A 351 -11.58 -21.88 -26.75
N ASP A 352 -12.13 -22.51 -27.78
CA ASP A 352 -11.91 -22.26 -29.21
C ASP A 352 -12.61 -20.99 -29.72
N LEU A 353 -13.76 -20.64 -29.13
CA LEU A 353 -14.50 -19.45 -29.53
C LEU A 353 -13.92 -18.17 -28.92
N PRO A 354 -13.59 -17.17 -29.74
CA PRO A 354 -12.99 -15.93 -29.25
C PRO A 354 -14.03 -15.03 -28.57
N VAL A 355 -15.23 -14.92 -29.13
CA VAL A 355 -16.32 -14.09 -28.60
C VAL A 355 -17.44 -15.00 -28.16
N LEU A 356 -17.90 -14.82 -26.92
CA LEU A 356 -19.05 -15.51 -26.35
C LEU A 356 -20.08 -14.49 -25.89
N THR A 357 -21.36 -14.85 -25.96
CA THR A 357 -22.44 -14.18 -25.26
C THR A 357 -23.17 -15.19 -24.38
N VAL A 358 -23.63 -14.75 -23.20
CA VAL A 358 -24.42 -15.61 -22.29
C VAL A 358 -25.68 -16.17 -22.96
N ASP A 359 -26.21 -15.50 -23.98
CA ASP A 359 -27.32 -16.00 -24.80
C ASP A 359 -27.06 -17.33 -25.49
N ASP A 360 -25.80 -17.57 -25.87
CA ASP A 360 -25.39 -18.74 -26.65
C ASP A 360 -24.89 -19.89 -25.76
N LEU A 361 -24.93 -19.71 -24.43
CA LEU A 361 -24.42 -20.68 -23.48
C LEU A 361 -25.54 -21.52 -22.87
N THR A 362 -25.26 -22.80 -22.67
CA THR A 362 -26.17 -23.71 -21.97
C THR A 362 -25.90 -23.63 -20.47
N ALA A 363 -26.95 -23.33 -19.70
CA ALA A 363 -26.90 -23.34 -18.25
C ALA A 363 -27.22 -24.74 -17.69
N GLU A 364 -26.29 -25.29 -16.93
CA GLU A 364 -26.43 -26.56 -16.20
C GLU A 364 -26.56 -26.29 -14.69
N ASP A 365 -27.05 -27.28 -13.94
CA ASP A 365 -27.05 -27.21 -12.47
C ASP A 365 -25.61 -27.25 -11.93
N GLY A 366 -25.28 -26.32 -11.04
CA GLY A 366 -23.96 -26.23 -10.42
C GLY A 366 -23.62 -27.48 -9.61
N ARG A 367 -22.35 -27.91 -9.70
CA ARG A 367 -21.85 -29.07 -8.95
C ARG A 367 -21.35 -28.62 -7.59
N VAL A 368 -22.19 -28.79 -6.55
CA VAL A 368 -21.87 -28.68 -5.11
C VAL A 368 -21.22 -27.36 -4.68
N ALA A 369 -22.00 -26.47 -4.07
CA ALA A 369 -21.47 -25.29 -3.39
C ALA A 369 -20.62 -25.64 -2.15
N ALA A 370 -19.44 -25.04 -2.03
CA ALA A 370 -18.66 -25.06 -0.80
C ALA A 370 -19.44 -24.34 0.33
N ARG A 371 -19.62 -24.99 1.48
CA ARG A 371 -20.37 -24.44 2.64
C ARG A 371 -19.43 -24.04 3.77
N GLY A 372 -19.62 -22.85 4.38
CA GLY A 372 -18.88 -22.41 5.57
C GLY A 372 -19.00 -20.91 5.88
N ALA A 373 -18.55 -20.48 7.06
CA ALA A 373 -18.64 -19.08 7.51
C ALA A 373 -17.78 -18.11 6.68
N ALA A 374 -16.66 -18.59 6.15
CA ALA A 374 -15.84 -17.85 5.19
C ALA A 374 -16.66 -17.58 3.90
N HIS A 375 -17.31 -18.62 3.35
CA HIS A 375 -18.21 -18.52 2.20
C HIS A 375 -19.37 -17.52 2.40
N GLU A 376 -19.94 -17.45 3.61
CA GLU A 376 -20.97 -16.46 3.94
C GLU A 376 -20.46 -15.01 3.85
N SER A 377 -19.27 -14.72 4.36
CA SER A 377 -18.67 -13.37 4.23
C SER A 377 -18.32 -13.06 2.77
N PHE A 378 -17.91 -14.06 2.00
CA PHE A 378 -17.58 -13.96 0.57
C PHE A 378 -18.80 -13.72 -0.31
N SER A 379 -19.96 -14.27 0.06
CA SER A 379 -21.23 -14.03 -0.64
C SER A 379 -21.66 -12.56 -0.63
N LYS A 380 -21.07 -11.75 0.28
CA LYS A 380 -21.34 -10.31 0.38
C LYS A 380 -20.50 -9.48 -0.58
N LEU A 381 -19.34 -9.97 -1.03
CA LEU A 381 -18.59 -9.29 -2.09
C LEU A 381 -19.37 -9.39 -3.39
N PHE A 382 -19.37 -8.30 -4.16
CA PHE A 382 -20.10 -8.19 -5.43
C PHE A 382 -21.61 -8.50 -5.31
N ALA A 383 -22.18 -8.46 -4.10
CA ALA A 383 -23.59 -8.76 -3.89
C ALA A 383 -24.52 -7.74 -4.54
N LEU A 384 -24.02 -6.55 -4.85
CA LEU A 384 -24.78 -5.47 -5.47
C LEU A 384 -24.36 -5.24 -6.92
N PRO A 385 -25.31 -4.90 -7.82
CA PRO A 385 -25.00 -4.65 -9.21
C PRO A 385 -24.16 -3.38 -9.38
N PHE A 386 -23.29 -3.39 -10.38
CA PHE A 386 -22.46 -2.29 -10.84
C PHE A 386 -22.93 -1.83 -12.23
N ASP A 387 -23.02 -0.52 -12.41
CA ASP A 387 -23.46 0.13 -13.64
C ASP A 387 -22.95 1.57 -13.75
N THR A 388 -23.27 2.24 -14.86
CA THR A 388 -22.92 3.65 -15.10
C THR A 388 -23.47 4.61 -14.04
N SER A 389 -24.60 4.30 -13.39
CA SER A 389 -25.18 5.14 -12.35
C SER A 389 -24.35 5.09 -11.06
N VAL A 390 -23.76 3.94 -10.74
CA VAL A 390 -22.80 3.78 -9.63
C VAL A 390 -21.58 4.66 -9.87
N VAL A 391 -21.05 4.68 -11.09
CA VAL A 391 -19.88 5.51 -11.46
C VAL A 391 -20.22 7.01 -11.41
N ALA A 392 -21.43 7.41 -11.82
CA ALA A 392 -21.89 8.79 -11.74
C ALA A 392 -22.14 9.27 -10.29
N ALA A 393 -22.64 8.37 -9.43
CA ALA A 393 -22.88 8.64 -8.02
C ALA A 393 -21.61 8.59 -7.17
N TYR A 394 -20.55 7.94 -7.66
CA TYR A 394 -19.29 7.81 -6.93
C TYR A 394 -18.71 9.17 -6.53
N ARG A 395 -18.18 9.22 -5.30
CA ARG A 395 -17.47 10.36 -4.76
C ARG A 395 -16.16 9.84 -4.19
N GLU A 396 -15.06 10.45 -4.61
CA GLU A 396 -13.75 10.16 -4.03
C GLU A 396 -13.82 10.34 -2.51
N ARG A 397 -13.48 9.28 -1.78
CA ARG A 397 -13.46 9.31 -0.32
C ARG A 397 -12.14 9.94 0.11
N SER A 398 -12.20 10.94 0.99
CA SER A 398 -11.00 11.53 1.58
C SER A 398 -10.28 10.49 2.44
N VAL A 399 -9.00 10.24 2.17
CA VAL A 399 -8.19 9.26 2.90
C VAL A 399 -8.06 9.68 4.38
N PRO A 400 -8.22 8.76 5.35
CA PRO A 400 -8.00 9.07 6.76
C PRO A 400 -6.60 9.63 7.02
N ALA A 401 -6.49 10.62 7.89
CA ALA A 401 -5.21 11.11 8.38
C ALA A 401 -4.42 9.97 9.06
N MET A 402 -3.08 10.04 9.02
CA MET A 402 -2.23 9.09 9.75
C MET A 402 -2.78 8.85 11.16
N PRO A 403 -2.98 7.59 11.61
CA PRO A 403 -2.94 7.35 13.03
C PRO A 403 -1.58 7.88 13.49
N ALA A 404 -1.59 8.84 14.42
CA ALA A 404 -0.35 9.32 15.01
C ALA A 404 0.46 8.08 15.41
N ALA A 405 1.75 8.05 15.04
CA ALA A 405 2.65 7.07 15.61
C ALA A 405 2.38 7.05 17.11
N PRO A 406 2.17 5.89 17.75
CA PRO A 406 1.92 5.87 19.19
C PRO A 406 3.03 6.71 19.80
N ASP A 407 2.64 7.78 20.49
CA ASP A 407 3.59 8.70 21.10
C ASP A 407 4.42 7.85 22.09
N ALA A 408 5.56 7.33 21.64
CA ALA A 408 6.62 6.83 22.51
C ALA A 408 7.29 8.01 23.27
N GLY A 409 6.58 9.13 23.39
CA GLY A 409 7.16 10.45 23.37
C GLY A 409 6.31 11.44 24.16
N LEU A 410 5.91 11.08 25.37
CA LEU A 410 5.63 11.97 26.51
C LEU A 410 5.30 11.14 27.75
N GLY A 411 4.51 10.08 27.60
CA GLY A 411 4.15 9.16 28.70
C GLY A 411 5.34 8.39 29.26
N ALA A 412 6.14 7.75 28.40
CA ALA A 412 7.32 6.99 28.82
C ALA A 412 8.41 7.88 29.44
N ARG A 413 8.71 9.05 28.84
CA ARG A 413 9.70 10.01 29.40
C ARG A 413 9.26 10.60 30.73
N ARG A 414 7.96 10.93 30.88
CA ARG A 414 7.42 11.40 32.16
C ARG A 414 7.43 10.27 33.20
N ALA A 415 7.05 9.05 32.84
CA ALA A 415 7.07 7.90 33.74
C ALA A 415 8.51 7.57 34.20
N VAL A 416 9.47 7.56 33.27
CA VAL A 416 10.89 7.34 33.58
C VAL A 416 11.45 8.52 34.40
N GLY A 417 11.15 9.76 34.02
CA GLY A 417 11.59 10.95 34.76
C GLY A 417 11.07 10.99 36.20
N LEU A 418 9.77 10.71 36.39
CA LEU A 418 9.16 10.59 37.72
C LEU A 418 9.73 9.40 38.51
N GLY A 419 9.97 8.26 37.86
CA GLY A 419 10.58 7.09 38.48
C GLY A 419 12.00 7.37 38.97
N VAL A 420 12.83 8.03 38.14
CA VAL A 420 14.20 8.41 38.48
C VAL A 420 14.22 9.48 39.60
N MET A 421 13.30 10.45 39.59
CA MET A 421 13.15 11.38 40.73
C MET A 421 12.72 10.67 42.01
N GLY A 422 11.83 9.68 41.93
CA GLY A 422 11.40 8.86 43.06
C GLY A 422 12.57 8.11 43.71
N VAL A 423 13.43 7.48 42.90
CA VAL A 423 14.66 6.83 43.37
C VAL A 423 15.59 7.86 44.03
N GLY A 424 15.72 9.05 43.44
CA GLY A 424 16.52 10.13 44.00
C GLY A 424 16.04 10.61 45.38
N ALA A 425 14.73 10.75 45.57
CA ALA A 425 14.13 11.15 46.84
C ALA A 425 14.31 10.08 47.93
N VAL A 426 14.17 8.80 47.59
CA VAL A 426 14.43 7.69 48.52
C VAL A 426 15.90 7.68 48.94
N ALA A 427 16.84 7.81 47.99
CA ALA A 427 18.27 7.87 48.29
C ALA A 427 18.63 9.07 49.19
N ALA A 428 18.09 10.26 48.92
CA ALA A 428 18.31 11.43 49.77
C ALA A 428 17.79 11.20 51.22
N THR A 429 16.62 10.57 51.36
CA THR A 429 16.05 10.22 52.67
C THR A 429 16.93 9.24 53.44
N MET A 430 17.49 8.22 52.76
CA MET A 430 18.48 7.31 53.37
C MET A 430 19.74 8.06 53.82
N GLY A 431 20.19 9.05 53.06
CA GLY A 431 21.33 9.91 53.42
C GLY A 431 21.10 10.65 54.74
N VAL A 432 19.90 11.20 54.94
CA VAL A 432 19.49 11.83 56.21
C VAL A 432 19.51 10.81 57.35
N GLY A 433 18.95 9.62 57.13
CA GLY A 433 18.94 8.54 58.13
C GLY A 433 20.35 8.15 58.59
N PHE A 434 21.30 7.98 57.65
CA PHE A 434 22.69 7.69 58.00
C PHE A 434 23.39 8.85 58.72
N SER A 435 23.10 10.10 58.34
CA SER A 435 23.65 11.29 59.00
C SER A 435 23.17 11.41 60.44
N VAL A 436 21.87 11.20 60.69
CA VAL A 436 21.27 11.18 62.03
C VAL A 436 21.83 10.03 62.85
N SER A 437 22.00 8.85 62.25
CA SER A 437 22.61 7.68 62.90
C SER A 437 24.04 7.97 63.33
N ALA A 438 24.87 8.57 62.46
CA ALA A 438 26.24 8.96 62.79
C ALA A 438 26.29 9.96 63.96
N ALA A 439 25.42 10.98 63.94
CA ALA A 439 25.33 11.97 65.01
C ALA A 439 24.79 11.39 66.34
N SER A 440 23.95 10.36 66.28
CA SER A 440 23.50 9.62 67.46
C SER A 440 24.63 8.77 68.04
N LEU A 441 25.37 8.05 67.20
CA LEU A 441 26.54 7.26 67.60
C LEU A 441 27.60 8.15 68.27
N ALA A 442 27.88 9.33 67.71
CA ALA A 442 28.83 10.28 68.28
C ALA A 442 28.43 10.76 69.69
N ARG A 443 27.11 10.92 69.95
CA ARG A 443 26.58 11.33 71.26
C ARG A 443 26.54 10.22 72.30
N GLN A 444 26.64 8.96 71.87
CA GLN A 444 26.58 7.79 72.76
C GLN A 444 27.96 7.34 73.26
N VAL A 445 29.05 7.97 72.79
CA VAL A 445 30.41 7.68 73.27
C VAL A 445 30.64 8.37 74.62
N PRO A 446 30.83 7.62 75.72
CA PRO A 446 31.09 8.21 77.04
C PRO A 446 32.42 8.97 77.08
N PRO A 447 32.56 10.00 77.94
CA PRO A 447 33.81 10.76 78.08
C PRO A 447 35.00 9.94 78.61
N ASP A 448 34.74 8.81 79.26
CA ASP A 448 35.70 7.88 79.87
C ASP A 448 35.95 6.60 79.03
N ALA A 449 35.44 6.56 77.80
CA ALA A 449 35.58 5.41 76.91
C ALA A 449 37.05 5.07 76.62
N SER A 450 37.36 3.77 76.53
CA SER A 450 38.69 3.31 76.18
C SER A 450 39.05 3.64 74.72
N HIS A 451 40.34 3.75 74.41
CA HIS A 451 40.80 4.03 73.04
C HIS A 451 40.28 3.01 72.01
N VAL A 452 40.08 1.74 72.40
CA VAL A 452 39.54 0.69 71.54
C VAL A 452 38.07 0.94 71.22
N GLU A 453 37.27 1.35 72.22
CA GLU A 453 35.84 1.68 72.04
C GLU A 453 35.64 2.94 71.21
N VAL A 454 36.47 3.96 71.43
CA VAL A 454 36.46 5.20 70.62
C VAL A 454 36.85 4.89 69.17
N SER A 455 37.87 4.04 68.95
CA SER A 455 38.26 3.61 67.59
C SER A 455 37.14 2.86 66.89
N ALA A 456 36.50 1.90 67.56
CA ALA A 456 35.38 1.15 67.00
C ALA A 456 34.15 2.02 66.73
N ALA A 457 33.88 3.02 67.58
CA ALA A 457 32.82 4.01 67.35
C ALA A 457 33.16 4.91 66.14
N ASN A 458 34.41 5.36 66.03
CA ASN A 458 34.88 6.17 64.90
C ASN A 458 34.78 5.42 63.57
N GLU A 459 35.11 4.13 63.52
CA GLU A 459 34.93 3.31 62.31
C GLU A 459 33.46 3.19 61.90
N ARG A 460 32.55 2.99 62.87
CA ARG A 460 31.11 2.96 62.60
C ARG A 460 30.59 4.31 62.12
N ILE A 461 31.02 5.40 62.74
CA ILE A 461 30.66 6.77 62.33
C ILE A 461 31.19 7.06 60.92
N ALA A 462 32.44 6.70 60.62
CA ALA A 462 33.04 6.85 59.30
C ALA A 462 32.27 6.05 58.24
N SER A 463 31.87 4.81 58.55
CA SER A 463 31.03 4.00 57.66
C SER A 463 29.67 4.66 57.39
N ARG A 464 29.00 5.19 58.43
CA ARG A 464 27.71 5.89 58.29
C ARG A 464 27.84 7.19 57.50
N ASN A 465 28.90 7.95 57.70
CA ASN A 465 29.19 9.18 56.93
C ASN A 465 29.49 8.86 55.46
N THR A 466 30.20 7.77 55.17
CA THR A 466 30.43 7.29 53.79
C THR A 466 29.10 6.93 53.12
N TRP A 467 28.24 6.16 53.79
CA TRP A 467 26.93 5.80 53.25
C TRP A 467 26.01 7.01 53.08
N ALA A 468 26.02 7.96 54.02
CA ALA A 468 25.31 9.22 53.87
C ALA A 468 25.76 9.98 52.61
N THR A 469 27.08 10.06 52.39
CA THR A 469 27.67 10.73 51.22
C THR A 469 27.26 10.07 49.92
N VAL A 470 27.37 8.74 49.82
CA VAL A 470 26.96 7.96 48.64
C VAL A 470 25.47 8.16 48.34
N SER A 471 24.63 8.12 49.38
CA SER A 471 23.19 8.32 49.26
C SER A 471 22.82 9.73 48.78
N TYR A 472 23.49 10.78 49.27
CA TYR A 472 23.25 12.15 48.80
C TYR A 472 23.74 12.38 47.37
N VAL A 473 24.93 11.88 47.02
CA VAL A 473 25.49 12.03 45.66
C VAL A 473 24.62 11.28 44.64
N GLY A 474 24.29 10.01 44.92
CA GLY A 474 23.42 9.21 44.06
C GLY A 474 22.01 9.79 43.97
N GLY A 475 21.46 10.25 45.10
CA GLY A 475 20.14 10.88 45.16
C GLY A 475 20.08 12.19 44.37
N GLY A 476 21.06 13.07 44.53
CA GLY A 476 21.16 14.33 43.80
C GLY A 476 21.32 14.14 42.29
N ALA A 477 22.19 13.21 41.87
CA ALA A 477 22.36 12.88 40.45
C ALA A 477 21.07 12.34 39.82
N ALA A 478 20.34 11.47 40.52
CA ALA A 478 19.06 10.95 40.08
C ALA A 478 18.00 12.05 40.00
N LEU A 479 17.88 12.92 41.01
CA LEU A 479 16.93 14.05 40.99
C LEU A 479 17.18 14.98 39.81
N VAL A 480 18.44 15.35 39.55
CA VAL A 480 18.81 16.20 38.40
C VAL A 480 18.50 15.50 37.09
N THR A 481 18.86 14.21 36.94
CA THR A 481 18.57 13.44 35.73
C THR A 481 17.07 13.33 35.47
N GLY A 482 16.27 13.07 36.52
CA GLY A 482 14.81 13.04 36.44
C GLY A 482 14.21 14.40 36.06
N ALA A 483 14.73 15.49 36.61
CA ALA A 483 14.31 16.84 36.26
C ALA A 483 14.67 17.22 34.81
N LEU A 484 15.87 16.86 34.35
CA LEU A 484 16.27 17.05 32.95
C LEU A 484 15.36 16.26 31.99
N LEU A 485 15.02 15.01 32.33
CA LEU A 485 14.09 14.21 31.54
C LEU A 485 12.67 14.80 31.49
N LEU A 486 12.25 15.55 32.53
CA LEU A 486 10.91 16.16 32.63
C LEU A 486 10.82 17.55 31.99
N PHE A 487 11.89 18.35 32.08
CA PHE A 487 11.82 19.78 31.79
C PHE A 487 12.76 20.25 30.67
N TRP A 488 13.60 19.39 30.07
CA TRP A 488 14.55 19.83 29.03
C TRP A 488 13.86 20.17 27.69
N PRO A 489 14.09 21.37 27.12
CA PRO A 489 13.52 21.76 25.83
C PRO A 489 14.20 21.05 24.65
N LYS A 490 13.42 20.69 23.62
CA LYS A 490 13.81 19.81 22.50
C LYS A 490 14.94 20.35 21.58
N GLU A 491 15.42 21.58 21.73
CA GLU A 491 16.17 22.29 20.67
C GLU A 491 17.68 22.46 20.90
N ARG A 492 18.28 21.90 21.95
CA ARG A 492 19.75 22.00 22.16
C ARG A 492 20.38 20.68 22.59
N PRO A 493 21.37 20.14 21.84
CA PRO A 493 22.20 19.03 22.31
C PRO A 493 23.15 19.51 23.42
N VAL A 494 23.33 18.69 24.45
CA VAL A 494 24.29 18.94 25.55
C VAL A 494 25.59 18.24 25.20
N GLU A 495 26.69 18.99 25.06
CA GLU A 495 27.98 18.41 24.66
C GLU A 495 28.80 17.82 25.82
N ARG A 496 28.53 18.16 27.09
CA ARG A 496 29.14 17.50 28.27
C ARG A 496 28.45 17.84 29.60
N ILE A 497 28.37 16.86 30.50
CA ILE A 497 27.95 17.02 31.90
C ILE A 497 29.08 16.46 32.79
N GLU A 498 29.61 17.27 33.70
CA GLU A 498 30.62 16.83 34.68
C GLU A 498 30.08 16.97 36.11
N ALA A 499 30.25 15.92 36.91
CA ALA A 499 29.87 15.90 38.32
C ALA A 499 31.10 15.65 39.19
N ARG A 500 31.30 16.47 40.23
CA ARG A 500 32.44 16.38 41.15
C ARG A 500 31.95 16.42 42.60
N ALA A 501 32.37 15.45 43.41
CA ALA A 501 32.04 15.39 44.83
C ALA A 501 32.97 16.30 45.65
N LEU A 502 32.42 17.00 46.65
CA LEU A 502 33.14 17.86 47.58
C LEU A 502 32.79 17.48 49.03
N PRO A 503 33.68 17.78 50.02
CA PRO A 503 33.34 17.61 51.43
C PRO A 503 32.19 18.57 51.80
N GLY A 504 30.98 18.02 51.98
CA GLY A 504 29.77 18.80 52.31
C GLY A 504 28.80 19.06 51.15
N GLY A 505 29.05 18.54 49.94
CA GLY A 505 28.11 18.68 48.82
C GLY A 505 28.61 18.11 47.49
N ALA A 506 27.88 18.36 46.40
CA ALA A 506 28.29 17.99 45.05
C ALA A 506 28.17 19.21 44.13
N LEU A 507 29.15 19.38 43.23
CA LEU A 507 29.13 20.37 42.17
C LEU A 507 28.78 19.68 40.84
N LEU A 508 27.87 20.26 40.07
CA LEU A 508 27.45 19.76 38.77
C LEU A 508 27.62 20.88 37.73
N SER A 509 28.45 20.66 36.71
CA SER A 509 28.75 21.63 35.65
C SER A 509 28.14 21.18 34.32
N ILE A 510 27.60 22.14 33.56
CA ILE A 510 26.95 21.92 32.27
C ILE A 510 27.50 22.95 31.26
N GLY A 511 28.38 22.49 30.35
CA GLY A 511 29.03 23.32 29.33
C GLY A 511 30.37 23.95 29.75
N ASP A 512 31.05 24.62 28.81
CA ASP A 512 32.44 25.11 28.94
C ASP A 512 32.60 26.45 29.70
N ARG A 513 31.67 26.84 30.58
CA ARG A 513 31.84 28.07 31.38
C ARG A 513 31.47 27.89 32.85
N PHE A 514 32.38 28.39 33.69
CA PHE A 514 32.31 28.54 35.14
C PHE A 514 31.06 29.26 35.63
#